data_AF-A0A354IVB4-F1
#
_entry.id   AF-A0A354IVB4-F1
#
_cell.length_a   1.000
_cell.length_b   1.000
_cell.length_c   1.000
_cell.angle_alpha   90.00
_cell.angle_beta   90.00
_cell.angle_gamma   90.00
#
_symmetry.space_group_name_H-M   'P 1'
#
loop_
_entity.id
_entity.type
_entity.pdbx_description
1 polymer ?
#
loop_
_entity_poly.entity_id
_entity_poly.type
_entity_poly.pdbx_seq_one_letter_code
_entity_poly.pdbx_strand_id
1 'polypeptide(L)'
;MSNKLNAVLAVGLIACGLTLVNARYQSRHLFIELERLQQQSRQLDIDWSQLQLDQSTLGKNERIEQIARTQLNMTPLTPARTQYLTEGAR
;
A
#
# COMPACT_ATOMS: atom_id res chain seq x y z
N MET A 1 -24.20 46.44 -40.33
CA MET A 1 -24.40 45.82 -38.99
C MET A 1 -23.76 44.41 -38.90
N SER A 2 -23.68 43.63 -39.99
CA SER A 2 -23.12 42.26 -39.98
C SER A 2 -21.62 42.13 -39.65
N ASN A 3 -20.77 43.10 -40.03
CA ASN A 3 -19.32 42.97 -39.76
C ASN A 3 -18.98 43.04 -38.26
N LYS A 4 -19.77 43.77 -37.47
CA LYS A 4 -19.58 43.86 -36.01
C LYS A 4 -19.91 42.53 -35.32
N LEU A 5 -20.98 41.86 -35.77
CA LEU A 5 -21.36 40.54 -35.27
C LEU A 5 -20.30 39.49 -35.60
N ASN A 6 -19.80 39.47 -36.84
CA ASN A 6 -18.74 38.56 -37.23
C ASN A 6 -17.45 38.77 -36.43
N ALA A 7 -17.08 40.03 -36.14
CA ALA A 7 -15.92 40.32 -35.30
C ALA A 7 -16.10 39.79 -33.86
N VAL A 8 -17.28 39.96 -33.26
CA VAL A 8 -17.58 39.43 -31.92
C VAL A 8 -17.51 37.90 -31.90
N LEU A 9 -18.09 37.24 -32.92
CA LEU A 9 -18.04 35.79 -33.05
C LEU A 9 -16.60 35.28 -33.24
N ALA A 10 -15.78 35.97 -34.04
CA ALA A 10 -14.38 35.62 -34.23
C ALA A 10 -13.58 35.73 -32.92
N VAL A 11 -13.79 36.80 -32.14
CA VAL A 11 -13.16 36.95 -30.82
C VAL A 11 -13.63 35.85 -29.86
N GLY A 12 -14.93 35.53 -29.85
CA GLY A 12 -15.48 34.43 -29.05
C GLY A 12 -14.87 33.08 -29.41
N LEU A 13 -14.68 32.80 -30.70
CA LEU A 13 -14.04 31.58 -31.18
C LEU A 13 -12.58 31.48 -30.70
N ILE A 14 -11.81 32.57 -30.81
CA ILE A 14 -10.42 32.63 -30.36
C ILE A 14 -10.34 32.41 -28.85
N ALA A 15 -11.20 33.10 -28.08
CA ALA A 15 -11.25 32.95 -26.63
C ALA A 15 -11.59 31.51 -26.21
N CYS A 16 -12.52 30.86 -26.91
CA CYS A 16 -12.87 29.46 -26.68
C CYS A 16 -11.69 28.53 -26.98
N GLY A 17 -10.99 28.75 -28.10
CA GLY A 17 -9.79 27.98 -28.45
C GLY A 17 -8.67 28.11 -27.40
N LEU A 18 -8.37 29.32 -26.96
CA LEU A 18 -7.35 29.56 -25.92
C LEU A 18 -7.73 28.92 -24.59
N THR A 19 -9.00 29.03 -24.19
CA THR A 19 -9.49 28.44 -22.94
C THR A 19 -9.40 26.92 -22.99
N LEU A 20 -9.75 26.30 -24.11
CA LEU A 20 -9.66 24.85 -24.29
C LEU A 20 -8.21 24.38 -24.20
N VAL A 21 -7.27 25.05 -24.87
CA VAL A 21 -5.84 24.70 -24.81
C VAL A 21 -5.31 24.83 -23.38
N ASN A 22 -5.66 25.90 -22.67
CA ASN A 22 -5.26 26.09 -21.27
C ASN A 22 -5.86 25.00 -20.37
N ALA A 23 -7.15 24.70 -20.49
CA ALA A 23 -7.80 23.63 -19.75
C ALA A 23 -7.15 22.26 -20.02
N ARG A 24 -6.80 22.01 -21.29
CA ARG A 24 -6.08 20.78 -21.68
C ARG A 24 -4.69 20.70 -21.08
N TYR A 25 -3.96 21.81 -21.05
CA TYR A 25 -2.63 21.89 -20.44
C TYR A 25 -2.70 21.65 -18.93
N GLN A 26 -3.60 22.34 -18.23
CA GLN A 26 -3.79 22.16 -16.79
C GLN A 26 -4.20 20.73 -16.45
N SER A 27 -5.14 20.15 -17.20
CA SER A 27 -5.54 18.76 -17.03
C SER A 27 -4.37 17.79 -17.15
N ARG A 28 -3.48 17.98 -18.13
CA ARG A 28 -2.28 17.14 -18.28
C ARG A 28 -1.30 17.32 -17.12
N HIS A 29 -1.07 18.56 -16.70
CA HIS A 29 -0.17 18.86 -15.58
C HIS A 29 -0.67 18.21 -14.27
N LEU A 30 -1.94 18.42 -13.92
CA LEU A 30 -2.58 17.82 -12.74
C LEU A 30 -2.56 16.29 -12.79
N PHE A 31 -2.78 15.70 -13.98
CA PHE A 31 -2.74 14.26 -14.15
C PHE A 31 -1.34 13.68 -13.88
N ILE A 32 -0.28 14.33 -14.37
CA ILE A 32 1.11 13.90 -14.13
C ILE A 32 1.44 13.95 -12.63
N GLU A 33 1.03 15.02 -11.95
CA GLU A 33 1.29 15.14 -10.51
C GLU A 33 0.54 14.08 -9.70
N LEU A 34 -0.72 13.80 -10.06
CA LEU A 34 -1.50 12.73 -9.46
C LEU A 34 -0.84 11.37 -9.69
N GLU A 35 -0.38 11.10 -10.91
CA GLU A 35 0.27 9.84 -11.25
C GLU A 35 1.59 9.67 -10.47
N ARG A 36 2.36 10.74 -10.28
CA ARG A 36 3.58 10.75 -9.46
C ARG A 36 3.27 10.38 -8.01
N LEU A 37 2.28 11.04 -7.39
CA LEU A 37 1.89 10.73 -6.01
C LEU A 37 1.37 9.29 -5.88
N GLN A 38 0.65 8.80 -6.87
CA GLN A 38 0.12 7.44 -6.85
C GLN A 38 1.22 6.39 -7.05
N GLN A 39 2.26 6.69 -7.83
CA GLN A 39 3.47 5.86 -7.91
C GLN A 39 4.19 5.79 -6.56
N GLN A 40 4.33 6.91 -5.85
CA GLN A 40 4.93 6.93 -4.52
C GLN A 40 4.12 6.09 -3.53
N SER A 41 2.79 6.24 -3.50
CA SER A 41 1.92 5.42 -2.64
C SER A 41 2.11 3.93 -2.91
N ARG A 42 2.12 3.52 -4.18
CA ARG A 42 2.34 2.11 -4.54
C ARG A 42 3.68 1.58 -4.08
N GLN A 43 4.74 2.40 -4.15
CA GLN A 43 6.05 1.98 -3.66
C GLN A 43 6.02 1.76 -2.14
N LEU A 44 5.41 2.66 -1.38
CA LEU A 44 5.26 2.48 0.07
C LEU A 44 4.46 1.23 0.42
N ASP A 45 3.39 0.92 -0.32
CA ASP A 45 2.60 -0.29 -0.10
C ASP A 45 3.43 -1.57 -0.32
N ILE A 46 4.28 -1.57 -1.35
CA ILE A 46 5.21 -2.68 -1.62
C ILE A 46 6.20 -2.81 -0.46
N ASP A 47 6.85 -1.72 -0.06
CA ASP A 47 7.83 -1.74 1.03
C ASP A 47 7.18 -2.20 2.34
N TRP A 48 5.96 -1.76 2.62
CA TRP A 48 5.18 -2.21 3.77
C TRP A 48 4.88 -3.71 3.72
N SER A 49 4.44 -4.20 2.55
CA SER A 49 4.16 -5.63 2.37
C SER A 49 5.42 -6.48 2.58
N GLN A 50 6.57 -5.99 2.11
CA GLN A 50 7.87 -6.64 2.34
C GLN A 50 8.24 -6.65 3.82
N LEU A 51 8.12 -5.52 4.52
CA LEU A 51 8.37 -5.44 5.96
C LEU A 51 7.45 -6.38 6.75
N GLN A 52 6.20 -6.54 6.32
CA GLN A 52 5.26 -7.46 6.95
C GLN A 52 5.66 -8.93 6.74
N LEU A 53 6.18 -9.28 5.55
CA LEU A 53 6.74 -10.60 5.28
C LEU A 53 7.99 -10.86 6.14
N ASP A 54 8.88 -9.87 6.25
CA ASP A 54 10.07 -9.95 7.10
C ASP A 54 9.68 -10.12 8.58
N GLN A 55 8.68 -9.37 9.04
CA GLN A 55 8.14 -9.51 10.40
C GLN A 55 7.51 -10.89 10.64
N SER A 56 6.77 -11.44 9.66
CA SER A 56 6.21 -12.79 9.76
C SER A 56 7.29 -13.87 9.88
N THR A 57 8.47 -13.62 9.29
CA THR A 57 9.65 -14.49 9.40
C THR A 57 10.26 -14.41 10.79
N LEU A 58 10.31 -13.21 11.39
CA LEU A 58 10.87 -12.99 12.73
C LEU A 58 9.91 -13.34 13.88
N GLY A 59 8.59 -13.35 13.61
CA GLY A 59 7.54 -13.64 14.58
C GLY A 59 7.08 -15.10 14.63
N LYS A 60 7.57 -15.96 13.74
CA LYS A 60 7.26 -17.39 13.78
C LYS A 60 7.95 -18.06 14.97
N ASN A 61 7.16 -18.84 15.70
CA ASN A 61 7.54 -19.68 16.85
C ASN A 61 8.84 -20.47 16.69
N GLU A 62 9.38 -20.62 15.47
CA GLU A 62 10.71 -21.18 15.20
C GLU A 62 11.81 -20.54 16.03
N ARG A 63 11.88 -19.20 16.16
CA ARG A 63 12.96 -18.57 16.95
C ARG A 63 12.85 -18.86 18.44
N ILE A 64 11.61 -18.91 18.96
CA ILE A 64 11.35 -19.29 20.36
C ILE A 64 11.69 -20.76 20.57
N GLU A 65 11.29 -21.64 19.65
CA GLU A 65 11.59 -23.07 19.70
C GLU A 65 13.09 -23.37 19.54
N GLN A 66 13.80 -22.62 18.70
CA GLN A 66 15.25 -22.73 18.54
C GLN A 66 15.96 -22.34 19.84
N ILE A 67 15.59 -21.22 20.46
CA ILE A 67 16.16 -20.78 21.74
C ILE A 67 15.81 -21.79 22.85
N ALA A 68 14.56 -22.28 22.90
CA ALA A 68 14.13 -23.29 23.86
C ALA A 68 14.95 -24.59 23.73
N ARG A 69 15.22 -25.04 22.52
CA ARG A 69 16.00 -26.26 22.27
C ARG A 69 17.50 -26.07 22.47
N THR A 70 18.08 -24.94 22.05
CA THR A 70 19.53 -24.74 22.04
C THR A 70 20.09 -24.07 23.29
N GLN A 71 19.39 -23.09 23.88
CA GLN A 71 19.85 -22.38 25.07
C GLN A 71 19.26 -22.94 26.36
N LEU A 72 18.02 -23.42 26.32
CA LEU A 72 17.32 -23.96 27.49
C LEU A 72 17.32 -25.50 27.56
N ASN A 73 17.89 -26.19 26.57
CA ASN A 73 17.89 -27.67 26.45
C ASN A 73 16.49 -28.30 26.64
N MET A 74 15.42 -27.58 26.29
CA MET A 74 14.06 -28.06 26.43
C MET A 74 13.78 -29.13 25.38
N THR A 75 13.36 -30.30 25.84
CA THR A 75 12.95 -31.43 24.99
C THR A 75 11.43 -31.41 24.81
N PRO A 76 10.90 -31.66 23.61
CA PRO A 76 9.46 -31.71 23.39
C PRO A 76 8.83 -32.84 24.22
N LEU A 77 7.70 -32.52 24.87
CA LEU A 77 6.95 -33.46 25.70
C LEU A 77 6.50 -34.65 24.85
N THR A 78 7.08 -35.81 25.13
CA THR A 78 6.73 -37.08 24.49
C THR A 78 5.61 -37.74 25.31
N PRO A 79 4.63 -38.44 24.69
CA PRO A 79 3.54 -39.10 25.43
C PRO A 79 4.02 -40.06 26.54
N ALA A 80 5.24 -40.59 26.40
CA ALA A 80 5.90 -41.44 27.40
C ALA A 80 6.34 -40.69 28.68
N ARG A 81 6.36 -39.36 28.69
CA ARG A 81 6.76 -38.51 29.84
C ARG A 81 5.61 -37.64 30.38
N THR A 82 4.40 -37.79 29.86
CA THR A 82 3.23 -37.03 30.32
C THR A 82 2.46 -37.85 31.35
N GLN A 83 2.50 -37.44 32.62
CA GLN A 83 1.71 -38.06 33.67
C GLN A 83 0.35 -37.32 33.75
N TYR A 84 -0.70 -37.99 33.31
CA TYR A 84 -2.06 -37.50 33.48
C TYR A 84 -2.45 -37.67 34.94
N LEU A 85 -2.41 -36.58 35.71
CA LEU A 85 -3.00 -36.54 37.03
C LEU A 85 -4.52 -36.50 36.84
N THR A 86 -5.16 -37.66 36.96
CA THR A 86 -6.60 -37.70 37.28
C THR A 86 -6.74 -37.10 38.67
N GLU A 87 -7.40 -35.95 38.76
CA GLU A 87 -7.80 -35.43 40.06
C GLU A 87 -8.69 -36.49 40.73
N GLY A 88 -8.22 -36.95 41.88
CA GLY A 88 -8.81 -38.09 42.57
C GLY A 88 -10.29 -37.89 42.83
N ALA A 89 -11.05 -38.90 42.43
CA ALA A 89 -12.40 -39.13 42.91
C ALA A 89 -12.45 -39.00 44.43
N ARG A 90 -13.26 -38.05 44.91
CA ARG A 90 -13.90 -38.09 46.21
C ARG A 90 -15.39 -37.81 46.02
#